data_AF-A0A2E4I2A0-F1
#
_entry.id   AF-A0A2E4I2A0-F1
#
_cell.length_a   1.000
_cell.length_b   1.000
_cell.length_c   1.000
_cell.angle_alpha   90.00
_cell.angle_beta   90.00
_cell.angle_gamma   90.00
#
_symmetry.space_group_name_H-M   'P 1'
#
loop_
_entity.id
_entity.type
_entity.pdbx_description
1 polymer ?
#
loop_
_entity_poly.entity_id
_entity_poly.type
_entity_poly.pdbx_seq_one_letter_code
_entity_poly.pdbx_strand_id
1 'polypeptide(L)'
;MAQTRTLGKVYKLLGLGLIFGCAQLEVDSSDGGSASDLQQGTPSYEWSEEQIRNAVNTARAGRSLQPSEWPNGAKVAVSLSFDVDNETIPLRNGSVSVSALSQGEYGARVALGRVLDVLAEDNIPASFFIPSVSMMLNPSMVDAIKSHGIHEFGIHGWIHETNTQLPEDVERRLVVKAIDYMEEMTGSRPVGYRAPSWNFSQNTLKIIKDLGFLYDSSLMADDRPYELLAEGEPSGLVELPVEWILDDAPLLNPRGNSYSSPREVLQVYKDEFDVAYEEGTMFLLTMHPHVIGHRSRILILRGLIDHIKEKTEDVWFATHQEIAEYVIKMSE
;
A
#
# COMPACT_ATOMS: atom_id res chain seq x y z
N MET A 1 56.97 16.68 -17.78
CA MET A 1 58.36 16.84 -17.31
C MET A 1 58.36 16.92 -15.79
N ALA A 2 59.14 16.05 -15.13
CA ALA A 2 59.73 16.14 -13.78
C ALA A 2 58.77 16.26 -12.56
N GLN A 3 58.59 15.19 -11.76
CA GLN A 3 59.40 14.70 -10.60
C GLN A 3 58.81 15.16 -9.24
N THR A 4 58.09 14.28 -8.52
CA THR A 4 58.52 13.51 -7.32
C THR A 4 59.09 14.29 -6.13
N ARG A 5 58.44 14.17 -4.95
CA ARG A 5 59.11 13.71 -3.71
C ARG A 5 58.13 13.31 -2.59
N THR A 6 58.30 12.06 -2.18
CA THR A 6 57.82 11.33 -0.99
C THR A 6 58.50 11.80 0.30
N LEU A 7 57.87 11.58 1.46
CA LEU A 7 58.55 11.06 2.67
C LEU A 7 57.52 10.50 3.66
N GLY A 8 57.80 9.33 4.24
CA GLY A 8 57.04 8.72 5.34
C GLY A 8 57.94 8.20 6.47
N LYS A 9 57.30 7.71 7.55
CA LYS A 9 57.70 6.75 8.63
C LYS A 9 57.19 7.26 10.00
N VAL A 10 56.27 6.59 10.74
CA VAL A 10 56.21 5.28 11.45
C VAL A 10 56.84 5.27 12.86
N TYR A 11 56.15 4.57 13.78
CA TYR A 11 56.43 4.10 15.18
C TYR A 11 55.71 4.89 16.30
N LYS A 12 55.03 4.28 17.30
CA LYS A 12 55.41 3.09 18.10
C LYS A 12 54.22 2.47 18.87
N LEU A 13 54.18 1.13 18.96
CA LEU A 13 53.41 0.29 19.89
C LEU A 13 53.91 0.43 21.33
N LEU A 14 53.03 0.20 22.32
CA LEU A 14 53.33 -0.44 23.61
C LEU A 14 52.04 -1.04 24.19
N GLY A 15 52.03 -2.37 24.36
CA GLY A 15 51.07 -3.08 25.18
C GLY A 15 51.73 -3.58 26.46
N LEU A 16 50.93 -3.84 27.50
CA LEU A 16 51.19 -4.84 28.54
C LEU A 16 49.87 -5.12 29.27
N GLY A 17 49.48 -6.39 29.35
CA GLY A 17 48.26 -6.84 30.02
C GLY A 17 48.46 -7.22 31.49
N LEU A 18 47.35 -7.61 32.14
CA LEU A 18 47.32 -8.50 33.30
C LEU A 18 45.90 -9.09 33.49
N ILE A 19 45.87 -10.38 33.83
CA ILE A 19 44.74 -11.29 34.01
C ILE A 19 44.42 -11.41 35.50
N PHE A 20 43.14 -11.55 35.90
CA PHE A 20 42.57 -12.65 36.72
C PHE A 20 41.16 -12.31 37.26
N GLY A 21 40.24 -13.27 37.22
CA GLY A 21 39.03 -13.28 38.06
C GLY A 21 37.83 -14.02 37.48
N CYS A 22 37.68 -15.29 37.83
CA CYS A 22 36.51 -16.15 37.55
C CYS A 22 35.39 -15.88 38.58
N ALA A 23 34.13 -15.77 38.14
CA ALA A 23 32.94 -16.27 38.86
C ALA A 23 31.70 -16.20 37.96
N GLN A 24 31.04 -17.34 37.79
CA GLN A 24 29.72 -17.52 37.16
C GLN A 24 28.61 -16.87 37.99
N LEU A 25 27.63 -16.29 37.30
CA LEU A 25 26.22 -16.36 37.71
C LEU A 25 25.38 -16.54 36.44
N GLU A 26 24.84 -17.74 36.29
CA GLU A 26 23.73 -18.04 35.39
C GLU A 26 22.48 -17.29 35.87
N VAL A 27 21.83 -16.57 34.95
CA VAL A 27 20.40 -16.28 35.06
C VAL A 27 19.80 -16.62 33.71
N ASP A 28 19.00 -17.69 33.73
CA ASP A 28 18.05 -18.08 32.71
C ASP A 28 17.14 -16.89 32.36
N SER A 29 17.07 -16.54 31.09
CA SER A 29 15.89 -15.89 30.52
C SER A 29 15.72 -16.38 29.09
N SER A 30 15.00 -17.50 28.97
CA SER A 30 14.25 -17.84 27.78
C SER A 30 13.22 -16.73 27.52
N ASP A 31 13.57 -15.77 26.67
CA ASP A 31 12.58 -14.88 26.07
C ASP A 31 12.80 -14.87 24.57
N GLY A 32 11.73 -15.23 23.85
CA GLY A 32 11.68 -15.25 22.40
C GLY A 32 12.01 -13.86 21.86
N GLY A 33 13.10 -13.78 21.11
CA GLY A 33 13.46 -12.57 20.39
C GLY A 33 12.37 -12.25 19.37
N SER A 34 11.65 -11.15 19.62
CA SER A 34 10.80 -10.54 18.60
C SER A 34 11.68 -10.03 17.46
N ALA A 35 11.22 -10.18 16.22
CA ALA A 35 11.92 -9.76 15.00
C ALA A 35 12.15 -8.23 14.88
N SER A 36 11.90 -7.46 15.94
CA SER A 36 12.06 -6.01 16.02
C SER A 36 13.51 -5.53 16.20
N ASP A 37 14.48 -6.43 16.45
CA ASP A 37 15.90 -6.09 16.68
C ASP A 37 16.75 -5.91 15.40
N LEU A 38 16.13 -5.92 14.21
CA LEU A 38 16.85 -5.89 12.93
C LEU A 38 17.55 -4.55 12.61
N GLN A 39 17.51 -3.52 13.47
CA GLN A 39 18.14 -2.22 13.18
C GLN A 39 19.62 -2.06 13.58
N GLN A 40 20.30 -3.10 14.06
CA GLN A 40 21.79 -3.22 14.02
C GLN A 40 22.24 -4.69 13.83
N GLY A 41 21.72 -5.37 12.81
CA GLY A 41 22.01 -6.78 12.53
C GLY A 41 23.26 -7.04 11.69
N THR A 42 23.71 -8.30 11.70
CA THR A 42 24.69 -8.89 10.77
C THR A 42 24.38 -8.47 9.32
N PRO A 43 25.38 -8.05 8.51
CA PRO A 43 25.15 -7.71 7.11
C PRO A 43 24.46 -8.84 6.33
N SER A 44 23.60 -8.52 5.37
CA SER A 44 22.75 -9.51 4.68
C SER A 44 23.52 -10.59 3.92
N TYR A 45 24.77 -10.32 3.51
CA TYR A 45 25.65 -11.32 2.87
C TYR A 45 26.27 -12.33 3.85
N GLU A 46 26.06 -12.14 5.16
CA GLU A 46 26.48 -13.05 6.24
C GLU A 46 25.29 -13.77 6.90
N TRP A 47 24.06 -13.56 6.41
CA TRP A 47 22.88 -14.22 6.97
C TRP A 47 22.91 -15.73 6.76
N SER A 48 22.50 -16.48 7.78
CA SER A 48 22.23 -17.91 7.67
C SER A 48 21.00 -18.17 6.77
N GLU A 49 20.87 -19.39 6.27
CA GLU A 49 19.67 -19.80 5.53
C GLU A 49 18.39 -19.58 6.35
N GLU A 50 18.44 -19.87 7.66
CA GLU A 50 17.33 -19.64 8.58
C GLU A 50 16.95 -18.16 8.68
N GLN A 51 17.94 -17.26 8.81
CA GLN A 51 17.68 -15.81 8.84
C GLN A 51 17.04 -15.32 7.54
N ILE A 52 17.51 -15.81 6.40
CA ILE A 52 16.93 -15.48 5.08
C ILE A 52 15.47 -15.99 5.01
N ARG A 53 15.22 -17.24 5.42
CA ARG A 53 13.87 -17.82 5.42
C ARG A 53 12.92 -17.08 6.34
N ASN A 54 13.36 -16.73 7.55
CA ASN A 54 12.55 -15.97 8.50
C ASN A 54 12.22 -14.57 7.95
N ALA A 55 13.20 -13.88 7.37
CA ALA A 55 13.01 -12.54 6.81
C ALA A 55 11.97 -12.50 5.67
N VAL A 56 11.93 -13.53 4.82
CA VAL A 56 10.94 -13.59 3.73
C VAL A 56 9.60 -14.16 4.18
N ASN A 57 9.53 -14.89 5.29
CA ASN A 57 8.31 -15.55 5.75
C ASN A 57 7.40 -14.65 6.60
N THR A 58 7.84 -13.46 6.99
CA THR A 58 6.99 -12.48 7.71
C THR A 58 5.64 -12.29 7.00
N ALA A 59 5.67 -12.10 5.68
CA ALA A 59 4.49 -12.08 4.82
C ALA A 59 4.84 -12.69 3.45
N ARG A 60 4.07 -13.69 2.98
CA ARG A 60 4.20 -14.24 1.62
C ARG A 60 2.85 -14.53 0.98
N ALA A 61 2.86 -14.67 -0.33
CA ALA A 61 1.76 -15.27 -1.05
C ALA A 61 1.58 -16.75 -0.69
N GLY A 62 0.35 -17.09 -0.34
CA GLY A 62 -0.12 -18.45 -0.13
C GLY A 62 -0.84 -18.99 -1.36
N ARG A 63 -1.96 -19.68 -1.14
CA ARG A 63 -2.76 -20.23 -2.23
C ARG A 63 -3.44 -19.10 -3.00
N SER A 64 -3.56 -19.27 -4.32
CA SER A 64 -4.42 -18.40 -5.14
C SER A 64 -5.88 -18.58 -4.70
N LEU A 65 -6.62 -17.47 -4.68
CA LEU A 65 -8.05 -17.38 -4.46
C LEU A 65 -8.80 -16.98 -5.74
N GLN A 66 -8.13 -17.05 -6.90
CA GLN A 66 -8.75 -16.80 -8.19
C GLN A 66 -9.95 -17.74 -8.39
N PRO A 67 -11.18 -17.21 -8.56
CA PRO A 67 -12.34 -18.04 -8.80
C PRO A 67 -12.31 -18.60 -10.23
N SER A 68 -13.04 -19.68 -10.46
CA SER A 68 -13.19 -20.27 -11.81
C SER A 68 -14.02 -19.40 -12.76
N GLU A 69 -14.89 -18.56 -12.20
CA GLU A 69 -15.71 -17.58 -12.92
C GLU A 69 -15.92 -16.36 -12.02
N TRP A 70 -16.05 -15.18 -12.62
CA TRP A 70 -16.50 -13.98 -11.89
C TRP A 70 -18.03 -13.87 -11.94
N PRO A 71 -18.66 -13.03 -11.09
CA PRO A 71 -20.11 -12.87 -11.07
C PRO A 71 -20.71 -12.61 -12.45
N ASN A 72 -21.90 -13.19 -12.67
CA ASN A 72 -22.68 -13.02 -13.90
C ASN A 72 -21.96 -13.44 -15.18
N GLY A 73 -20.93 -14.29 -15.07
CA GLY A 73 -20.15 -14.75 -16.22
C GLY A 73 -19.14 -13.72 -16.73
N ALA A 74 -18.84 -12.67 -15.94
CA ALA A 74 -17.79 -11.74 -16.27
C ALA A 74 -16.44 -12.47 -16.45
N LYS A 75 -15.64 -11.99 -17.41
CA LYS A 75 -14.33 -12.56 -17.68
C LYS A 75 -13.25 -11.97 -16.78
N VAL A 76 -13.41 -10.72 -16.37
CA VAL A 76 -12.43 -10.00 -15.53
C VAL A 76 -13.14 -9.20 -14.44
N ALA A 77 -12.55 -9.15 -13.25
CA ALA A 77 -12.93 -8.20 -12.21
C ALA A 77 -12.12 -6.90 -12.37
N VAL A 78 -12.78 -5.74 -12.38
CA VAL A 78 -12.12 -4.43 -12.45
C VAL A 78 -12.37 -3.68 -11.15
N SER A 79 -11.29 -3.32 -10.47
CA SER A 79 -11.32 -2.54 -9.23
C SER A 79 -10.58 -1.24 -9.41
N LEU A 80 -11.32 -0.13 -9.32
CA LEU A 80 -10.74 1.21 -9.33
C LEU A 80 -10.64 1.70 -7.88
N SER A 81 -9.45 2.12 -7.48
CA SER A 81 -9.23 2.68 -6.14
C SER A 81 -8.57 4.04 -6.16
N PHE A 82 -8.84 4.76 -5.07
CA PHE A 82 -8.34 6.11 -4.86
C PHE A 82 -7.72 6.25 -3.47
N ASP A 83 -6.41 6.49 -3.43
CA ASP A 83 -5.67 6.80 -2.22
C ASP A 83 -5.78 8.32 -1.97
N VAL A 84 -6.63 8.69 -1.00
CA VAL A 84 -7.04 10.09 -0.75
C VAL A 84 -6.10 10.77 0.26
N ASP A 85 -4.81 10.78 -0.06
CA ASP A 85 -3.77 11.21 0.88
C ASP A 85 -3.80 12.70 1.19
N ASN A 86 -3.99 13.51 0.16
CA ASN A 86 -4.03 14.98 0.24
C ASN A 86 -2.82 15.55 1.02
N GLU A 87 -3.07 16.22 2.15
CA GLU A 87 -2.03 16.88 2.95
C GLU A 87 -1.20 15.93 3.80
N THR A 88 -1.54 14.64 3.92
CA THR A 88 -0.83 13.72 4.82
C THR A 88 0.59 13.41 4.36
N ILE A 89 0.88 13.47 3.05
CA ILE A 89 2.20 13.20 2.47
C ILE A 89 3.32 14.11 3.04
N PRO A 90 3.16 15.44 3.11
CA PRO A 90 4.10 16.28 3.84
C PRO A 90 3.94 16.18 5.37
N LEU A 91 2.71 16.07 5.89
CA LEU A 91 2.45 16.08 7.33
C LEU A 91 3.05 14.89 8.08
N ARG A 92 3.08 13.69 7.48
CA ARG A 92 3.71 12.50 8.08
C ARG A 92 5.16 12.72 8.48
N ASN A 93 5.85 13.63 7.79
CA ASN A 93 7.25 13.99 8.01
C ASN A 93 7.41 15.27 8.85
N GLY A 94 6.32 15.79 9.43
CA GLY A 94 6.31 17.06 10.16
C GLY A 94 6.52 18.30 9.27
N SER A 95 6.37 18.17 7.95
CA SER A 95 6.51 19.31 7.03
C SER A 95 5.25 20.16 7.02
N VAL A 96 5.41 21.44 7.34
CA VAL A 96 4.33 22.44 7.37
C VAL A 96 4.46 23.46 6.23
N SER A 97 5.04 23.05 5.11
CA SER A 97 5.20 23.91 3.93
C SER A 97 3.82 24.30 3.37
N VAL A 98 3.48 25.58 3.45
CA VAL A 98 2.19 26.12 2.98
C VAL A 98 1.91 25.73 1.53
N SER A 99 2.93 25.80 0.66
CA SER A 99 2.77 25.42 -0.75
C SER A 99 2.48 23.94 -0.93
N ALA A 100 3.14 23.06 -0.17
CA ALA A 100 2.92 21.61 -0.26
C ALA A 100 1.56 21.21 0.31
N LEU A 101 1.17 21.80 1.44
CA LEU A 101 -0.15 21.58 2.04
C LEU A 101 -1.27 22.06 1.10
N SER A 102 -1.10 23.24 0.47
CA SER A 102 -2.05 23.73 -0.53
C SER A 102 -2.15 22.85 -1.78
N GLN A 103 -1.07 22.17 -2.17
CA GLN A 103 -1.14 21.15 -3.22
C GLN A 103 -1.94 19.92 -2.79
N GLY A 104 -1.78 19.46 -1.55
CA GLY A 104 -2.61 18.39 -0.98
C GLY A 104 -4.10 18.77 -0.93
N GLU A 105 -4.42 20.00 -0.49
CA GLU A 105 -5.79 20.53 -0.40
C GLU A 105 -6.52 20.48 -1.76
N TYR A 106 -5.80 20.61 -2.89
CA TYR A 106 -6.39 20.46 -4.22
C TYR A 106 -7.10 19.11 -4.41
N GLY A 107 -6.54 18.05 -3.84
CA GLY A 107 -7.10 16.71 -3.83
C GLY A 107 -8.52 16.69 -3.28
N ALA A 108 -8.68 17.13 -2.04
CA ALA A 108 -9.96 17.22 -1.36
C ALA A 108 -10.92 18.24 -1.98
N ARG A 109 -10.41 19.44 -2.32
CA ARG A 109 -11.22 20.60 -2.67
C ARG A 109 -11.80 20.54 -4.08
N VAL A 110 -11.07 19.97 -5.04
CA VAL A 110 -11.41 20.06 -6.46
C VAL A 110 -11.33 18.71 -7.15
N ALA A 111 -10.28 17.95 -6.89
CA ALA A 111 -9.97 16.77 -7.67
C ALA A 111 -10.88 15.58 -7.35
N LEU A 112 -11.19 15.34 -6.07
CA LEU A 112 -12.08 14.26 -5.65
C LEU A 112 -13.45 14.37 -6.32
N GLY A 113 -14.06 15.57 -6.31
CA GLY A 113 -15.34 15.79 -6.99
C GLY A 113 -15.27 15.45 -8.49
N ARG A 114 -14.18 15.81 -9.17
CA ARG A 114 -13.99 15.47 -10.59
C ARG A 114 -13.84 13.97 -10.82
N VAL A 115 -13.21 13.24 -9.90
CA VAL A 115 -13.13 11.77 -9.95
C VAL A 115 -14.53 11.16 -9.78
N LEU A 116 -15.27 11.60 -8.75
CA LEU A 116 -16.63 11.15 -8.48
C LEU A 116 -17.57 11.43 -9.66
N ASP A 117 -17.46 12.58 -10.31
CA ASP A 117 -18.23 12.90 -11.52
C ASP A 117 -17.98 11.87 -12.63
N VAL A 118 -16.73 11.45 -12.86
CA VAL A 118 -16.39 10.45 -13.88
C VAL A 118 -16.94 9.08 -13.53
N LEU A 119 -16.80 8.63 -12.27
CA LEU A 119 -17.35 7.34 -11.83
C LEU A 119 -18.88 7.31 -11.92
N ALA A 120 -19.53 8.45 -11.63
CA ALA A 120 -20.98 8.59 -11.64
C ALA A 120 -21.58 8.56 -13.05
N GLU A 121 -20.83 8.94 -14.09
CA GLU A 121 -21.29 8.89 -15.49
C GLU A 121 -21.73 7.45 -15.87
N ASP A 122 -21.08 6.44 -15.31
CA ASP A 122 -21.32 5.01 -15.61
C ASP A 122 -21.70 4.17 -14.37
N ASN A 123 -21.99 4.81 -13.23
CA ASN A 123 -22.32 4.14 -11.97
C ASN A 123 -21.27 3.08 -11.55
N ILE A 124 -19.98 3.43 -11.67
CA ILE A 124 -18.87 2.54 -11.39
C ILE A 124 -18.53 2.57 -9.89
N PRO A 125 -18.62 1.42 -9.17
CA PRO A 125 -18.17 1.34 -7.78
C PRO A 125 -16.64 1.50 -7.70
N ALA A 126 -16.17 1.99 -6.55
CA ALA A 126 -14.75 2.24 -6.31
C ALA A 126 -14.44 2.20 -4.83
N SER A 127 -13.18 1.90 -4.49
CA SER A 127 -12.70 1.90 -3.11
C SER A 127 -11.82 3.12 -2.83
N PHE A 128 -12.14 3.85 -1.77
CA PHE A 128 -11.37 5.00 -1.32
C PHE A 128 -10.57 4.62 -0.09
N PHE A 129 -9.26 4.49 -0.24
CA PHE A 129 -8.34 4.26 0.87
C PHE A 129 -7.92 5.63 1.40
N ILE A 130 -8.28 5.93 2.66
CA ILE A 130 -8.15 7.30 3.17
C ILE A 130 -7.39 7.30 4.49
N PRO A 131 -6.27 8.05 4.60
CA PRO A 131 -5.69 8.34 5.89
C PRO A 131 -6.69 9.15 6.73
N SER A 132 -6.99 8.73 7.96
CA SER A 132 -8.05 9.37 8.75
C SER A 132 -7.82 10.87 9.02
N VAL A 133 -6.56 11.33 9.05
CA VAL A 133 -6.22 12.77 9.10
C VAL A 133 -6.69 13.51 7.86
N SER A 134 -6.65 12.90 6.67
CA SER A 134 -7.20 13.50 5.44
C SER A 134 -8.70 13.75 5.56
N MET A 135 -9.45 12.78 6.12
CA MET A 135 -10.88 12.95 6.45
C MET A 135 -11.10 14.04 7.50
N MET A 136 -10.26 14.07 8.54
CA MET A 136 -10.35 15.05 9.62
C MET A 136 -10.15 16.49 9.14
N LEU A 137 -9.22 16.69 8.21
CA LEU A 137 -8.97 18.00 7.62
C LEU A 137 -10.08 18.43 6.65
N ASN A 138 -10.66 17.47 5.92
CA ASN A 138 -11.63 17.72 4.86
C ASN A 138 -12.88 16.82 4.98
N PRO A 139 -13.70 16.98 6.04
CA PRO A 139 -14.79 16.04 6.34
C PRO A 139 -15.88 15.98 5.26
N SER A 140 -16.06 17.04 4.46
CA SER A 140 -17.02 17.05 3.36
C SER A 140 -16.72 16.03 2.25
N MET A 141 -15.48 15.50 2.18
CA MET A 141 -15.15 14.41 1.25
C MET A 141 -15.96 13.16 1.56
N VAL A 142 -16.22 12.90 2.84
CA VAL A 142 -16.98 11.73 3.29
C VAL A 142 -18.42 11.81 2.78
N ASP A 143 -19.05 12.97 2.93
CA ASP A 143 -20.40 13.21 2.40
C ASP A 143 -20.44 13.08 0.87
N ALA A 144 -19.44 13.62 0.17
CA ALA A 144 -19.34 13.53 -1.28
C ALA A 144 -19.27 12.07 -1.75
N ILE A 145 -18.37 11.27 -1.18
CA ILE A 145 -18.23 9.85 -1.52
C ILE A 145 -19.50 9.07 -1.16
N LYS A 146 -20.06 9.29 0.04
CA LYS A 146 -21.29 8.61 0.50
C LYS A 146 -22.50 8.93 -0.36
N SER A 147 -22.58 10.12 -0.96
CA SER A 147 -23.75 10.55 -1.72
C SER A 147 -24.06 9.65 -2.94
N HIS A 148 -23.07 8.91 -3.44
CA HIS A 148 -23.25 7.93 -4.53
C HIS A 148 -23.74 6.55 -4.04
N GLY A 149 -23.53 6.21 -2.76
CA GLY A 149 -24.05 4.99 -2.14
C GLY A 149 -23.44 3.66 -2.58
N ILE A 150 -22.43 3.67 -3.46
CA ILE A 150 -21.83 2.46 -4.06
C ILE A 150 -20.30 2.36 -3.84
N HIS A 151 -19.73 3.31 -3.11
CA HIS A 151 -18.29 3.38 -2.88
C HIS A 151 -17.91 2.80 -1.52
N GLU A 152 -16.74 2.18 -1.48
CA GLU A 152 -16.14 1.61 -0.26
C GLU A 152 -15.19 2.62 0.41
N PHE A 153 -15.08 2.55 1.73
CA PHE A 153 -14.04 3.22 2.53
C PHE A 153 -13.07 2.19 3.11
N GLY A 154 -11.79 2.30 2.74
CA GLY A 154 -10.69 1.46 3.25
C GLY A 154 -9.70 2.26 4.10
N ILE A 155 -9.05 1.60 5.05
CA ILE A 155 -8.05 2.22 5.92
C ILE A 155 -6.73 2.43 5.19
N HIS A 156 -6.19 3.64 5.29
CA HIS A 156 -4.87 3.99 4.77
C HIS A 156 -3.98 4.67 5.83
N GLY A 157 -3.97 4.09 7.03
CA GLY A 157 -3.28 4.62 8.21
C GLY A 157 -3.96 5.83 8.84
N TRP A 158 -3.34 6.38 9.88
CA TRP A 158 -3.85 7.59 10.55
C TRP A 158 -3.44 8.86 9.79
N ILE A 159 -2.16 9.02 9.51
CA ILE A 159 -1.56 10.21 8.89
C ILE A 159 -0.66 9.83 7.71
N HIS A 160 -0.88 8.67 7.10
CA HIS A 160 -0.01 8.11 6.07
C HIS A 160 1.43 7.91 6.61
N GLU A 161 1.55 7.44 7.85
CA GLU A 161 2.80 7.13 8.54
C GLU A 161 3.75 6.20 7.75
N THR A 162 5.04 6.24 8.04
CA THR A 162 5.98 5.24 7.50
C THR A 162 6.00 4.02 8.42
N ASN A 163 5.15 3.03 8.15
CA ASN A 163 4.96 1.84 9.00
C ASN A 163 6.28 1.15 9.38
N THR A 164 7.22 1.01 8.44
CA THR A 164 8.54 0.38 8.67
C THR A 164 9.42 1.09 9.70
N GLN A 165 9.08 2.31 10.10
CA GLN A 165 9.80 3.10 11.10
C GLN A 165 9.08 3.15 12.45
N LEU A 166 7.92 2.50 12.58
CA LEU A 166 7.13 2.52 13.80
C LEU A 166 7.43 1.31 14.70
N PRO A 167 7.47 1.50 16.03
CA PRO A 167 7.30 0.41 16.98
C PRO A 167 5.94 -0.27 16.81
N GLU A 168 5.86 -1.59 17.08
CA GLU A 168 4.62 -2.38 16.93
C GLU A 168 3.42 -1.78 17.68
N ASP A 169 3.63 -1.35 18.94
CA ASP A 169 2.57 -0.78 19.78
C ASP A 169 2.05 0.55 19.23
N VAL A 170 2.94 1.35 18.62
CA VAL A 170 2.60 2.62 17.98
C VAL A 170 1.81 2.36 16.71
N GLU A 171 2.28 1.46 15.84
CA GLU A 171 1.60 1.10 14.61
C GLU A 171 0.19 0.59 14.88
N ARG A 172 0.04 -0.39 15.80
CA ARG A 172 -1.27 -0.90 16.20
C ARG A 172 -2.19 0.21 16.71
N ARG A 173 -1.70 1.10 17.58
CA ARG A 173 -2.49 2.21 18.11
C ARG A 173 -2.95 3.17 17.02
N LEU A 174 -2.11 3.45 16.02
CA LEU A 174 -2.47 4.32 14.90
C LEU A 174 -3.52 3.67 14.00
N VAL A 175 -3.40 2.38 13.69
CA VAL A 175 -4.40 1.65 12.91
C VAL A 175 -5.75 1.63 13.64
N VAL A 176 -5.76 1.30 14.94
CA VAL A 176 -7.00 1.34 15.76
C VAL A 176 -7.62 2.74 15.74
N LYS A 177 -6.83 3.77 15.97
CA LYS A 177 -7.30 5.16 15.93
C LYS A 177 -7.89 5.53 14.55
N ALA A 178 -7.27 5.06 13.48
CA ALA A 178 -7.75 5.29 12.12
C ALA A 178 -9.10 4.60 11.87
N ILE A 179 -9.24 3.35 12.32
CA ILE A 179 -10.49 2.60 12.24
C ILE A 179 -11.61 3.31 12.99
N ASP A 180 -11.39 3.66 14.26
CA ASP A 180 -12.41 4.28 15.11
C ASP A 180 -12.89 5.61 14.51
N TYR A 181 -11.96 6.43 14.01
CA TYR A 181 -12.30 7.70 13.37
C TYR A 181 -13.05 7.51 12.05
N MET A 182 -12.62 6.55 11.22
CA MET A 182 -13.29 6.26 9.96
C MET A 182 -14.71 5.74 10.20
N GLU A 183 -14.89 4.80 11.13
CA GLU A 183 -16.19 4.23 11.51
C GLU A 183 -17.15 5.32 12.03
N GLU A 184 -16.67 6.26 12.84
CA GLU A 184 -17.45 7.41 13.30
C GLU A 184 -17.95 8.27 12.12
N MET A 185 -17.09 8.53 11.15
CA MET A 185 -17.38 9.42 10.02
C MET A 185 -18.23 8.75 8.93
N THR A 186 -18.00 7.47 8.65
CA THR A 186 -18.67 6.75 7.56
C THR A 186 -19.94 6.04 8.04
N GLY A 187 -20.01 5.67 9.32
CA GLY A 187 -21.09 4.88 9.92
C GLY A 187 -20.95 3.37 9.74
N SER A 188 -19.86 2.92 9.13
CA SER A 188 -19.56 1.51 8.90
C SER A 188 -18.11 1.22 9.24
N ARG A 189 -17.85 0.11 9.93
CA ARG A 189 -16.49 -0.33 10.21
C ARG A 189 -15.80 -0.75 8.90
N PRO A 190 -14.63 -0.17 8.56
CA PRO A 190 -13.90 -0.56 7.36
C PRO A 190 -13.37 -1.98 7.48
N VAL A 191 -13.40 -2.73 6.38
CA VAL A 191 -12.93 -4.12 6.31
C VAL A 191 -11.67 -4.29 5.45
N GLY A 192 -11.29 -3.24 4.71
CA GLY A 192 -10.09 -3.20 3.90
C GLY A 192 -8.97 -2.38 4.52
N TYR A 193 -7.74 -2.89 4.41
CA TYR A 193 -6.52 -2.17 4.75
C TYR A 193 -5.65 -1.99 3.51
N ARG A 194 -4.96 -0.85 3.43
CA ARG A 194 -3.84 -0.61 2.53
C ARG A 194 -2.76 0.13 3.31
N ALA A 195 -1.57 -0.43 3.40
CA ALA A 195 -0.45 0.20 4.08
C ALA A 195 -0.07 1.50 3.36
N PRO A 196 0.11 2.62 4.09
CA PRO A 196 0.74 3.82 3.54
C PRO A 196 2.02 3.49 2.77
N SER A 197 2.15 4.04 1.55
CA SER A 197 3.30 3.77 0.65
C SER A 197 3.47 2.29 0.26
N TRP A 198 2.43 1.47 0.38
CA TRP A 198 2.45 0.01 0.10
C TRP A 198 3.58 -0.73 0.79
N ASN A 199 3.90 -0.31 2.02
CA ASN A 199 5.08 -0.81 2.69
C ASN A 199 4.74 -1.33 4.08
N PHE A 200 4.60 -2.65 4.16
CA PHE A 200 4.48 -3.38 5.41
C PHE A 200 5.70 -3.12 6.31
N SER A 201 5.44 -2.90 7.60
CA SER A 201 6.41 -3.19 8.64
C SER A 201 6.46 -4.71 8.89
N GLN A 202 7.42 -5.16 9.70
CA GLN A 202 7.47 -6.55 10.17
C GLN A 202 6.24 -6.96 10.99
N ASN A 203 5.44 -6.00 11.47
CA ASN A 203 4.31 -6.22 12.36
C ASN A 203 2.96 -6.04 11.66
N THR A 204 2.91 -5.37 10.50
CA THR A 204 1.66 -4.94 9.85
C THR A 204 0.70 -6.10 9.64
N LEU A 205 1.16 -7.22 9.06
CA LEU A 205 0.30 -8.38 8.79
C LEU A 205 -0.35 -8.94 10.05
N LYS A 206 0.43 -9.11 11.13
CA LYS A 206 -0.07 -9.55 12.43
C LYS A 206 -1.10 -8.56 12.99
N ILE A 207 -0.82 -7.26 12.91
CA ILE A 207 -1.71 -6.21 13.42
C ILE A 207 -3.05 -6.26 12.69
N ILE A 208 -3.07 -6.27 11.36
CA ILE A 208 -4.32 -6.23 10.60
C ILE A 208 -5.12 -7.53 10.74
N LYS A 209 -4.43 -8.68 10.85
CA LYS A 209 -5.05 -9.97 11.17
C LYS A 209 -5.74 -9.94 12.53
N ASP A 210 -5.04 -9.50 13.57
CA ASP A 210 -5.57 -9.43 14.94
C ASP A 210 -6.74 -8.45 15.07
N LEU A 211 -6.78 -7.42 14.21
CA LEU A 211 -7.86 -6.43 14.16
C LEU A 211 -9.07 -6.88 13.31
N GLY A 212 -8.97 -8.03 12.65
CA GLY A 212 -10.07 -8.65 11.91
C GLY A 212 -10.39 -7.97 10.58
N PHE A 213 -9.38 -7.41 9.89
CA PHE A 213 -9.56 -7.00 8.50
C PHE A 213 -9.93 -8.20 7.62
N LEU A 214 -10.69 -7.95 6.56
CA LEU A 214 -11.07 -8.96 5.58
C LEU A 214 -9.96 -9.15 4.54
N TYR A 215 -9.37 -8.04 4.11
CA TYR A 215 -8.36 -8.04 3.06
C TYR A 215 -7.30 -6.94 3.26
N ASP A 216 -6.13 -7.17 2.68
CA ASP A 216 -5.10 -6.17 2.41
C ASP A 216 -4.96 -5.93 0.90
N SER A 217 -4.47 -4.74 0.52
CA SER A 217 -4.12 -4.41 -0.85
C SER A 217 -2.85 -3.57 -0.89
N SER A 218 -1.73 -4.18 -0.50
CA SER A 218 -0.43 -3.51 -0.35
C SER A 218 0.75 -4.31 -0.91
N LEU A 219 0.60 -5.62 -1.13
CA LEU A 219 1.67 -6.50 -1.60
C LEU A 219 1.51 -6.82 -3.10
N MET A 220 2.59 -7.30 -3.73
CA MET A 220 2.74 -7.33 -5.20
C MET A 220 3.17 -8.71 -5.72
N ALA A 221 2.76 -9.78 -5.05
CA ALA A 221 3.30 -11.11 -5.32
C ALA A 221 2.61 -11.88 -6.46
N ASP A 222 1.48 -11.38 -6.96
CA ASP A 222 0.65 -12.04 -8.00
C ASP A 222 -0.23 -10.99 -8.69
N ASP A 223 -0.88 -11.35 -9.80
CA ASP A 223 -1.93 -10.57 -10.47
C ASP A 223 -3.34 -11.03 -10.05
N ARG A 224 -3.41 -12.14 -9.31
CA ARG A 224 -4.65 -12.78 -8.83
C ARG A 224 -4.82 -12.53 -7.32
N PRO A 225 -6.06 -12.49 -6.80
CA PRO A 225 -6.28 -12.57 -5.37
C PRO A 225 -5.65 -13.82 -4.78
N TYR A 226 -5.06 -13.72 -3.59
CA TYR A 226 -4.45 -14.85 -2.89
C TYR A 226 -4.59 -14.73 -1.38
N GLU A 227 -4.41 -15.84 -0.67
CA GLU A 227 -4.40 -15.84 0.80
C GLU A 227 -2.99 -15.50 1.30
N LEU A 228 -2.88 -14.53 2.21
CA LEU A 228 -1.60 -14.19 2.83
C LEU A 228 -1.14 -15.29 3.78
N LEU A 229 0.17 -15.58 3.76
CA LEU A 229 0.83 -16.37 4.79
C LEU A 229 1.51 -15.45 5.79
N ALA A 230 1.23 -15.66 7.08
CA ALA A 230 1.90 -15.03 8.20
C ALA A 230 2.88 -16.04 8.81
N GLU A 231 4.17 -15.75 8.77
CA GLU A 231 5.22 -16.67 9.26
C GLU A 231 5.16 -18.07 8.61
N GLY A 232 4.71 -18.13 7.34
CA GLY A 232 4.55 -19.37 6.57
C GLY A 232 3.21 -20.09 6.77
N GLU A 233 2.34 -19.62 7.67
CA GLU A 233 1.04 -20.23 7.95
C GLU A 233 -0.11 -19.42 7.34
N PRO A 234 -1.19 -20.06 6.85
CA PRO A 234 -2.38 -19.36 6.34
C PRO A 234 -2.92 -18.34 7.34
N SER A 235 -3.05 -17.08 6.91
CA SER A 235 -3.50 -16.01 7.78
C SER A 235 -5.01 -15.85 7.82
N GLY A 236 -5.74 -16.36 6.82
CA GLY A 236 -7.16 -16.07 6.59
C GLY A 236 -7.44 -14.69 5.97
N LEU A 237 -6.42 -13.86 5.72
CA LEU A 237 -6.54 -12.58 5.03
C LEU A 237 -6.40 -12.77 3.52
N VAL A 238 -7.28 -12.12 2.75
CA VAL A 238 -7.14 -11.97 1.30
C VAL A 238 -6.13 -10.85 1.01
N GLU A 239 -5.20 -11.09 0.11
CA GLU A 239 -4.48 -10.04 -0.60
C GLU A 239 -5.18 -9.76 -1.93
N LEU A 240 -5.42 -8.48 -2.20
CA LEU A 240 -5.74 -7.96 -3.53
C LEU A 240 -4.50 -7.19 -4.03
N PRO A 241 -3.63 -7.83 -4.81
CA PRO A 241 -2.29 -7.32 -5.02
C PRO A 241 -2.28 -6.04 -5.85
N VAL A 242 -1.41 -5.13 -5.45
CA VAL A 242 -1.09 -3.88 -6.15
C VAL A 242 0.16 -4.05 -7.00
N GLU A 243 0.45 -3.08 -7.87
CA GLU A 243 1.70 -3.00 -8.62
C GLU A 243 2.03 -1.53 -8.94
N TRP A 244 3.30 -1.15 -8.89
CA TRP A 244 3.77 0.22 -9.15
C TRP A 244 3.52 0.69 -10.58
N ILE A 245 3.38 -0.23 -11.54
CA ILE A 245 2.98 0.12 -12.91
C ILE A 245 1.48 0.47 -13.00
N LEU A 246 0.68 0.06 -12.01
CA LEU A 246 -0.75 0.34 -11.86
C LEU A 246 -1.02 1.37 -10.73
N ASP A 247 -0.09 2.32 -10.60
CA ASP A 247 -0.19 3.48 -9.71
C ASP A 247 0.07 4.77 -10.51
N ASP A 248 -0.79 5.76 -10.35
CA ASP A 248 -0.64 7.05 -11.01
C ASP A 248 0.47 7.91 -10.39
N ALA A 249 0.76 7.77 -9.10
CA ALA A 249 1.73 8.61 -8.39
C ALA A 249 3.17 8.43 -8.91
N PRO A 250 3.77 7.22 -8.96
CA PRO A 250 5.15 7.05 -9.42
C PRO A 250 5.30 7.34 -10.91
N LEU A 251 4.22 7.24 -11.69
CA LEU A 251 4.23 7.49 -13.14
C LEU A 251 4.03 8.96 -13.46
N LEU A 252 3.14 9.68 -12.79
CA LEU A 252 2.78 11.06 -13.13
C LEU A 252 3.45 12.13 -12.26
N ASN A 253 3.95 11.77 -11.07
CA ASN A 253 4.74 12.72 -10.28
C ASN A 253 6.10 12.97 -10.93
N PRO A 254 6.59 14.22 -10.91
CA PRO A 254 7.81 14.58 -11.61
C PRO A 254 9.02 13.82 -11.07
N ARG A 255 9.76 13.17 -11.97
CA ARG A 255 11.05 12.54 -11.67
C ARG A 255 12.16 13.51 -12.05
N GLY A 256 12.65 14.27 -11.07
CA GLY A 256 13.53 15.41 -11.33
C GLY A 256 12.79 16.50 -12.11
N ASN A 257 13.21 16.75 -13.36
CA ASN A 257 12.60 17.78 -14.22
C ASN A 257 11.66 17.20 -15.30
N SER A 258 11.39 15.90 -15.28
CA SER A 258 10.59 15.22 -16.31
C SER A 258 9.19 14.88 -15.81
N TYR A 259 8.19 15.10 -16.66
CA TYR A 259 6.81 14.64 -16.47
C TYR A 259 6.47 13.58 -17.50
N SER A 260 5.80 12.52 -17.08
CA SER A 260 5.29 11.50 -18.01
C SER A 260 4.07 12.02 -18.77
N SER A 261 3.92 11.59 -20.02
CA SER A 261 2.76 11.90 -20.84
C SER A 261 1.53 11.19 -20.28
N PRO A 262 0.42 11.89 -19.95
CA PRO A 262 -0.82 11.24 -19.54
C PRO A 262 -1.33 10.20 -20.56
N ARG A 263 -1.07 10.42 -21.86
CA ARG A 263 -1.48 9.48 -22.92
C ARG A 263 -0.67 8.19 -22.90
N GLU A 264 0.62 8.27 -22.57
CA GLU A 264 1.47 7.08 -22.47
C GLU A 264 1.11 6.27 -21.23
N VAL A 265 0.84 6.95 -20.10
CA VAL A 265 0.34 6.28 -18.88
C VAL A 265 -1.01 5.60 -19.13
N LEU A 266 -1.93 6.27 -19.84
CA LEU A 266 -3.18 5.64 -20.26
C LEU A 266 -2.94 4.39 -21.11
N GLN A 267 -1.98 4.41 -22.03
CA GLN A 267 -1.68 3.23 -22.85
C GLN A 267 -1.21 2.06 -21.99
N VAL A 268 -0.35 2.30 -21.00
CA VAL A 268 0.06 1.26 -20.03
C VAL A 268 -1.17 0.64 -19.37
N TYR A 269 -2.08 1.44 -18.83
CA TYR A 269 -3.27 0.91 -18.14
C TYR A 269 -4.22 0.13 -19.08
N LYS A 270 -4.33 0.54 -20.34
CA LYS A 270 -5.11 -0.21 -21.34
C LYS A 270 -4.48 -1.55 -21.67
N ASP A 271 -3.16 -1.59 -21.83
CA ASP A 271 -2.43 -2.83 -22.14
C ASP A 271 -2.50 -3.81 -20.96
N GLU A 272 -2.36 -3.32 -19.72
CA GLU A 272 -2.52 -4.11 -18.50
C GLU A 272 -3.94 -4.68 -18.36
N PHE A 273 -4.98 -3.85 -18.59
CA PHE A 273 -6.36 -4.33 -18.62
C PHE A 273 -6.58 -5.38 -19.71
N ASP A 274 -6.01 -5.16 -20.89
CA ASP A 274 -6.19 -6.03 -22.03
C ASP A 274 -5.66 -7.44 -21.75
N VAL A 275 -4.50 -7.55 -21.11
CA VAL A 275 -3.90 -8.83 -20.70
C VAL A 275 -4.69 -9.46 -19.54
N ALA A 276 -5.08 -8.69 -18.52
CA ALA A 276 -5.91 -9.21 -17.43
C ALA A 276 -7.25 -9.78 -17.94
N TYR A 277 -7.86 -9.13 -18.94
CA TYR A 277 -9.05 -9.64 -19.62
C TYR A 277 -8.78 -10.92 -20.41
N GLU A 278 -7.64 -11.03 -21.09
CA GLU A 278 -7.26 -12.24 -21.82
C GLU A 278 -7.08 -13.43 -20.87
N GLU A 279 -6.38 -13.21 -19.75
CA GLU A 279 -6.11 -14.22 -18.71
C GLU A 279 -7.33 -14.56 -17.85
N GLY A 280 -8.34 -13.69 -17.82
CA GLY A 280 -9.55 -13.87 -17.03
C GLY A 280 -9.36 -13.64 -15.52
N THR A 281 -8.43 -12.73 -15.17
CA THR A 281 -8.02 -12.47 -13.78
C THR A 281 -8.70 -11.21 -13.24
N MET A 282 -7.93 -10.31 -12.63
CA MET A 282 -8.37 -9.06 -12.05
C MET A 282 -7.52 -7.93 -12.60
N PHE A 283 -8.12 -6.78 -12.82
CA PHE A 283 -7.43 -5.51 -13.08
C PHE A 283 -7.71 -4.58 -11.91
N LEU A 284 -6.67 -4.27 -11.13
CA LEU A 284 -6.73 -3.40 -9.95
C LEU A 284 -5.87 -2.16 -10.21
N LEU A 285 -6.49 -0.98 -10.19
CA LEU A 285 -5.81 0.28 -10.43
C LEU A 285 -5.86 1.17 -9.19
N THR A 286 -4.71 1.72 -8.82
CA THR A 286 -4.59 2.71 -7.75
C THR A 286 -4.31 4.08 -8.34
N MET A 287 -5.09 5.06 -7.91
CA MET A 287 -4.96 6.45 -8.33
C MET A 287 -5.02 7.35 -7.11
N HIS A 288 -4.61 8.60 -7.25
CA HIS A 288 -4.73 9.58 -6.17
C HIS A 288 -5.52 10.78 -6.68
N PRO A 289 -6.59 11.26 -6.02
CA PRO A 289 -7.33 12.42 -6.51
C PRO A 289 -6.42 13.62 -6.80
N HIS A 290 -5.49 13.92 -5.89
CA HIS A 290 -4.51 15.01 -6.06
C HIS A 290 -3.50 14.78 -7.21
N VAL A 291 -3.44 13.58 -7.81
CA VAL A 291 -2.62 13.24 -8.98
C VAL A 291 -3.50 13.09 -10.22
N ILE A 292 -4.39 12.08 -10.29
CA ILE A 292 -5.24 11.79 -11.46
C ILE A 292 -6.22 12.91 -11.76
N GLY A 293 -6.66 13.64 -10.74
CA GLY A 293 -7.75 14.59 -10.88
C GLY A 293 -7.38 15.84 -11.67
N HIS A 294 -6.10 16.12 -11.95
CA HIS A 294 -5.75 17.29 -12.78
C HIS A 294 -6.37 17.21 -14.18
N ARG A 295 -6.67 18.37 -14.78
CA ARG A 295 -7.41 18.47 -16.06
C ARG A 295 -6.80 17.64 -17.20
N SER A 296 -5.48 17.54 -17.28
CA SER A 296 -4.79 16.75 -18.31
C SER A 296 -4.75 15.25 -17.98
N ARG A 297 -4.88 14.88 -16.71
CA ARG A 297 -4.71 13.52 -16.18
C ARG A 297 -6.04 12.80 -15.98
N ILE A 298 -7.14 13.52 -15.73
CA ILE A 298 -8.47 12.91 -15.62
C ILE A 298 -8.91 12.21 -16.92
N LEU A 299 -8.31 12.62 -18.05
CA LEU A 299 -8.49 11.97 -19.34
C LEU A 299 -8.01 10.51 -19.34
N ILE A 300 -7.10 10.14 -18.44
CA ILE A 300 -6.65 8.76 -18.25
C ILE A 300 -7.81 7.93 -17.72
N LEU A 301 -8.42 8.34 -16.60
CA LEU A 301 -9.55 7.61 -16.01
C LEU A 301 -10.71 7.49 -17.00
N ARG A 302 -11.12 8.58 -17.64
CA ARG A 302 -12.17 8.57 -18.67
C ARG A 302 -11.81 7.62 -19.83
N GLY A 303 -10.61 7.79 -20.40
CA GLY A 303 -10.18 7.01 -21.56
C GLY A 303 -9.95 5.53 -21.26
N LEU A 304 -9.69 5.16 -20.00
CA LEU A 304 -9.62 3.77 -19.56
C LEU A 304 -11.02 3.17 -19.45
N ILE A 305 -11.96 3.87 -18.79
CA ILE A 305 -13.36 3.43 -18.69
C ILE A 305 -13.97 3.25 -20.09
N ASP A 306 -13.78 4.23 -20.99
CA ASP A 306 -14.22 4.16 -22.37
C ASP A 306 -13.66 2.91 -23.07
N HIS A 307 -12.36 2.64 -22.89
CA HIS A 307 -11.70 1.48 -23.49
C HIS A 307 -12.26 0.15 -22.97
N ILE A 308 -12.48 0.04 -21.66
CA ILE A 308 -13.04 -1.17 -21.05
C ILE A 308 -14.42 -1.47 -21.63
N LYS A 309 -15.29 -0.45 -21.70
CA LYS A 309 -16.65 -0.56 -22.23
C LYS A 309 -16.69 -0.84 -23.73
N GLU A 310 -15.78 -0.25 -24.51
CA GLU A 310 -15.65 -0.54 -25.94
C GLU A 310 -15.17 -1.97 -26.19
N LYS A 311 -14.34 -2.51 -25.30
CA LYS A 311 -13.76 -3.84 -25.45
C LYS A 311 -14.77 -4.95 -25.19
N THR A 312 -15.58 -4.83 -24.14
CA THR A 312 -16.48 -5.91 -23.72
C THR A 312 -17.54 -5.47 -22.72
N GLU A 313 -18.65 -6.21 -22.69
CA GLU A 313 -19.68 -6.14 -21.64
C GLU A 313 -19.42 -7.17 -20.52
N ASP A 314 -18.49 -8.12 -20.73
CA ASP A 314 -18.18 -9.22 -19.81
C ASP A 314 -17.18 -8.78 -18.73
N VAL A 315 -17.48 -7.66 -18.05
CA VAL A 315 -16.64 -7.06 -17.01
C VAL A 315 -17.44 -6.89 -15.72
N TRP A 316 -16.85 -7.25 -14.60
CA TRP A 316 -17.40 -6.95 -13.29
C TRP A 316 -16.64 -5.79 -12.65
N PHE A 317 -17.20 -4.59 -12.70
CA PHE A 317 -16.73 -3.48 -11.87
C PHE A 317 -17.17 -3.69 -10.43
N ALA A 318 -16.21 -3.65 -9.51
CA ALA A 318 -16.43 -3.95 -8.10
C ALA A 318 -15.52 -3.12 -7.20
N THR A 319 -15.96 -2.92 -5.96
CA THR A 319 -15.07 -2.49 -4.87
C THR A 319 -14.12 -3.62 -4.48
N HIS A 320 -13.03 -3.28 -3.81
CA HIS A 320 -12.10 -4.24 -3.22
C HIS A 320 -12.81 -5.16 -2.22
N GLN A 321 -13.68 -4.62 -1.36
CA GLN A 321 -14.50 -5.41 -0.45
C GLN A 321 -15.35 -6.45 -1.20
N GLU A 322 -16.06 -6.06 -2.26
CA GLU A 322 -16.89 -6.98 -3.03
C GLU A 322 -16.06 -8.12 -3.65
N ILE A 323 -14.87 -7.81 -4.19
CA ILE A 323 -13.96 -8.83 -4.74
C ILE A 323 -13.48 -9.76 -3.63
N ALA A 324 -13.02 -9.22 -2.50
CA ALA A 324 -12.54 -10.01 -1.36
C ALA A 324 -13.63 -10.95 -0.82
N GLU A 325 -14.85 -10.44 -0.60
CA GLU A 325 -16.00 -11.25 -0.18
C GLU A 325 -16.33 -12.35 -1.18
N TYR A 326 -16.27 -12.04 -2.48
CA TYR A 326 -16.56 -13.01 -3.52
C TYR A 326 -15.54 -14.15 -3.56
N VAL A 327 -14.24 -13.83 -3.55
CA VAL A 327 -13.20 -14.87 -3.62
C VAL A 327 -13.16 -15.75 -2.36
N ILE A 328 -13.47 -15.19 -1.19
CA ILE A 328 -13.66 -15.96 0.04
C ILE A 328 -14.79 -16.95 -0.14
N LYS A 329 -15.97 -16.46 -0.56
CA LYS A 329 -17.16 -17.30 -0.76
C LYS A 329 -16.94 -18.43 -1.78
N MET A 330 -16.15 -18.19 -2.84
CA MET A 330 -15.84 -19.20 -3.85
C MET A 330 -14.73 -20.18 -3.43
N SER A 331 -14.03 -19.88 -2.33
CA SER A 331 -12.94 -20.70 -1.79
C SER A 331 -13.36 -21.64 -0.65
N GLU A 332 -14.63 -21.59 -0.24
CA GLU A 332 -15.29 -22.48 0.73
C GLU A 332 -15.83 -23.76 0.08
#